data_AF-A0A4Q3A6L7-F1
#
_entry.id   AF-A0A4Q3A6L7-F1
#
_cell.length_a   1.000
_cell.length_b   1.000
_cell.length_c   1.000
_cell.angle_alpha   90.00
_cell.angle_beta   90.00
_cell.angle_gamma   90.00
#
_symmetry.space_group_name_H-M   'P 1'
#
loop_
_entity.id
_entity.type
_entity.pdbx_description
1 polymer ?
#
loop_
_entity_poly.entity_id
_entity_poly.type
_entity_poly.pdbx_seq_one_letter_code
_entity_poly.pdbx_strand_id
1 'polypeptide(L)' 'MADKHRNGSFENKRGLCVDVRNGSVEGAIRLLGRKVKQEGLIREVRQRQFFEKPSTVKRRRRAEAVVRLKKAQARRD' A
#
# COMPACT_ATOMS: atom_id res chain seq x y z
N MET A 1 10.29 -42.69 -9.31
CA MET A 1 9.19 -42.11 -8.53
C MET A 1 9.73 -41.00 -7.65
N ALA A 2 9.61 -39.75 -8.09
CA ALA A 2 9.73 -38.54 -7.25
C ALA A 2 9.19 -37.37 -8.09
N ASP A 3 7.88 -37.39 -8.30
CA ASP A 3 7.15 -36.26 -8.87
C ASP A 3 6.67 -35.38 -7.72
N LYS A 4 6.49 -34.09 -8.00
CA LYS A 4 5.91 -33.02 -7.16
C LYS A 4 6.90 -32.22 -6.31
N HIS A 5 7.43 -31.15 -6.89
CA HIS A 5 7.08 -29.78 -6.51
C HIS A 5 7.41 -28.85 -7.70
N ARG A 6 6.52 -28.85 -8.71
CA ARG A 6 6.49 -27.81 -9.73
C ARG A 6 6.22 -26.47 -9.04
N ASN A 7 7.25 -25.69 -8.80
CA ASN A 7 7.10 -24.26 -8.51
C ASN A 7 6.56 -23.62 -9.79
N GLY A 8 5.23 -23.54 -9.90
CA GLY A 8 4.57 -22.74 -10.92
C GLY A 8 5.16 -21.34 -10.89
N SER A 9 5.71 -20.92 -12.02
CA SER A 9 6.41 -19.66 -12.25
C SER A 9 5.71 -18.47 -11.59
N PHE A 10 6.31 -17.99 -10.49
CA PHE A 10 5.96 -16.73 -9.80
C PHE A 10 6.16 -15.48 -10.69
N GLU A 11 6.54 -15.66 -11.96
CA GLU A 11 6.88 -14.61 -12.94
C GLU A 11 5.70 -13.72 -13.33
N ASN A 12 4.46 -14.12 -13.06
CA ASN A 12 3.25 -13.34 -13.39
C ASN A 12 2.48 -12.86 -12.14
N LYS A 13 3.17 -12.43 -11.09
CA LYS A 13 2.51 -11.77 -9.94
C LYS A 13 2.05 -10.34 -10.31
N ARG A 14 0.85 -10.22 -10.88
CA ARG A 14 0.17 -8.92 -11.02
C ARG A 14 -0.40 -8.49 -9.66
N GLY A 15 0.19 -7.45 -9.05
CA GLY A 15 -0.33 -6.81 -7.84
C GLY A 15 0.60 -6.83 -6.63
N LEU A 16 0.06 -6.53 -5.45
CA LEU A 16 0.82 -6.34 -4.22
C LEU A 16 1.27 -7.68 -3.62
N CYS A 17 2.52 -8.06 -3.89
CA CYS A 17 3.08 -9.33 -3.47
C CYS A 17 4.42 -9.18 -2.74
N VAL A 18 4.73 -10.17 -1.89
CA VAL A 18 6.01 -10.31 -1.19
C VAL A 18 6.42 -11.78 -1.23
N ASP A 19 7.69 -12.05 -1.51
CA ASP A 19 8.27 -13.38 -1.40
C ASP A 19 8.86 -13.58 -0.01
N VAL A 20 8.65 -14.76 0.56
CA VAL A 20 9.25 -15.15 1.83
C VAL A 20 10.64 -15.70 1.53
N ARG A 21 11.68 -15.02 2.02
CA ARG A 21 13.07 -15.47 1.92
C ARG A 21 13.51 -16.06 3.26
N ASN A 22 14.31 -17.12 3.21
CA ASN A 22 14.99 -17.71 4.37
C ASN A 22 14.04 -18.11 5.53
N GLY A 23 12.80 -18.50 5.23
CA GLY A 23 11.81 -18.89 6.26
C GLY A 23 11.28 -17.74 7.13
N SER A 24 11.68 -16.49 6.88
CA SER A 24 11.24 -15.34 7.69
C SER A 24 9.85 -14.85 7.27
N VAL A 25 8.82 -15.52 7.77
CA VAL A 25 7.42 -15.18 7.49
C VAL A 25 7.04 -13.82 8.09
N GLU A 26 7.51 -13.52 9.30
CA GLU A 26 7.18 -12.27 9.98
C GLU A 26 7.73 -11.04 9.22
N GLY A 27 8.95 -11.15 8.68
CA GLY A 27 9.54 -10.11 7.84
C GLY A 27 8.73 -9.85 6.58
N ALA A 28 8.24 -10.90 5.94
CA ALA A 28 7.40 -10.81 4.75
C ALA A 28 6.05 -10.12 5.06
N ILE A 29 5.41 -10.45 6.19
CA ILE A 29 4.16 -9.82 6.64
C ILE A 29 4.39 -8.32 6.90
N ARG A 30 5.47 -7.95 7.60
CA ARG A 30 5.81 -6.54 7.86
C ARG A 30 6.08 -5.75 6.58
N LEU A 31 6.76 -6.36 5.61
CA LEU A 31 7.03 -5.74 4.32
C LEU A 31 5.73 -5.57 3.52
N LEU A 32 4.87 -6.59 3.51
CA LEU A 32 3.57 -6.53 2.85
C LEU A 32 2.71 -5.41 3.45
N GLY A 33 2.63 -5.34 4.79
CA GLY A 33 1.92 -4.27 5.48
C GLY A 33 2.46 -2.87 5.14
N ARG A 34 3.79 -2.72 4.97
CA ARG A 34 4.39 -1.47 4.49
C ARG A 34 4.00 -1.13 3.07
N LYS A 35 4.07 -2.10 2.14
CA LYS A 35 3.63 -1.92 0.74
C LYS A 35 2.14 -1.51 0.68
N VAL A 36 1.27 -2.17 1.46
CA VAL A 36 -0.18 -1.86 1.49
C VAL A 36 -0.44 -0.42 1.92
N LYS A 37 0.31 0.05 2.92
CA LYS A 37 0.20 1.43 3.41
C LYS A 37 0.73 2.45 2.38
N GLN A 38 1.81 2.12 1.67
CA GLN A 38 2.43 2.99 0.67
C GLN A 38 1.52 3.20 -0.55
N GLU A 39 0.87 2.14 -1.04
CA GLU A 39 -0.12 2.24 -2.12
C GLU A 39 -1.35 3.07 -1.73
N GLY A 40 -1.61 3.23 -0.42
CA GLY A 40 -2.76 3.99 0.06
C GLY A 40 -4.11 3.29 -0.14
N LEU A 41 -4.11 2.00 -0.49
CA LEU A 41 -5.31 1.19 -0.77
C LEU A 41 -6.37 1.31 0.34
N ILE A 42 -5.96 1.17 1.60
CA ILE A 42 -6.88 1.25 2.74
C ILE A 42 -7.55 2.63 2.83
N ARG A 43 -6.79 3.71 2.54
CA ARG A 43 -7.32 5.07 2.57
C ARG A 43 -8.32 5.29 1.45
N GLU A 44 -8.02 4.76 0.26
CA GLU A 44 -8.92 4.83 -0.88
C GLU A 44 -10.23 4.06 -0.64
N VAL A 45 -10.14 2.83 -0.14
CA VAL A 45 -11.32 2.02 0.19
C VAL A 45 -12.21 2.77 1.18
N ARG A 46 -11.63 3.34 2.24
CA ARG A 46 -12.39 4.17 3.21
C ARG A 46 -13.05 5.39 2.57
N GLN A 47 -12.38 6.07 1.65
CA GLN A 47 -12.96 7.23 0.96
C GLN A 47 -14.08 6.85 -0.01
N ARG A 48 -14.07 5.61 -0.54
CA ARG A 48 -15.09 5.10 -1.46
C ARG A 48 -16.31 4.48 -0.78
N GLN A 49 -16.28 4.28 0.55
CA GLN A 49 -17.41 3.66 1.28
C GLN A 49 -18.69 4.49 1.23
N PHE A 50 -18.58 5.82 1.11
CA PHE A 50 -19.72 6.73 1.11
C PHE A 50 -19.57 7.76 0.00
N PHE A 51 -20.69 8.24 -0.53
CA PHE A 51 -20.67 9.35 -1.47
C PHE A 51 -20.20 10.64 -0.79
N GLU A 52 -19.23 11.30 -1.41
CA GLU A 52 -18.73 12.60 -0.97
C GLU A 52 -18.95 13.61 -2.11
N LYS A 53 -19.60 14.73 -1.79
CA LYS A 53 -19.88 15.79 -2.76
C LYS A 53 -18.57 16.27 -3.42
N PRO A 54 -18.55 16.59 -4.72
CA PRO A 54 -17.31 17.04 -5.38
C PRO A 54 -16.68 18.28 -4.74
N SER A 55 -17.49 19.16 -4.14
CA SER A 55 -16.98 20.33 -3.40
C SER A 55 -16.25 19.96 -2.11
N THR A 56 -16.74 18.96 -1.36
CA THR A 56 -16.08 18.48 -0.14
C THR A 56 -14.81 17.72 -0.47
N VAL A 57 -14.79 16.92 -1.55
CA VAL A 57 -13.57 16.28 -2.07
C VAL A 57 -12.50 17.33 -2.40
N LYS A 58 -12.86 18.40 -3.12
CA LYS A 58 -11.94 19.51 -3.46
C LYS A 58 -11.38 20.17 -2.19
N ARG A 59 -12.23 20.44 -1.20
CA ARG A 59 -11.82 21.06 0.08
C ARG A 59 -10.85 20.17 0.85
N ARG A 60 -11.17 18.87 0.97
CA ARG A 60 -10.30 17.88 1.63
C ARG A 60 -8.93 17.81 0.95
N ARG A 61 -8.88 17.68 -0.38
CA ARG A 61 -7.62 17.61 -1.14
C ARG A 61 -6.73 18.83 -0.92
N ARG A 62 -7.31 20.03 -0.87
CA ARG A 62 -6.58 21.27 -0.56
C ARG A 62 -5.99 21.25 0.86
N ALA A 63 -6.78 20.88 1.86
CA ALA A 63 -6.32 20.78 3.24
C ALA A 63 -5.19 19.75 3.39
N GLU A 64 -5.32 18.58 2.76
CA GLU A 64 -4.31 17.52 2.78
C GLU A 64 -2.99 17.96 2.12
N ALA A 65 -3.04 18.76 1.04
CA ALA A 65 -1.86 19.31 0.39
C ALA A 65 -1.10 20.26 1.33
N VAL A 66 -1.81 21.16 2.02
CA VAL A 66 -1.21 22.08 3.01
C VAL A 66 -0.53 21.28 4.13
N VAL A 67 -1.21 20.27 4.68
CA VAL A 67 -0.64 19.41 5.72
C VAL A 67 0.61 18.67 5.22
N ARG A 68 0.59 18.16 3.98
CA ARG A 68 1.75 17.47 3.37
C ARG A 68 2.94 18.42 3.22
N LEU A 69 2.72 19.66 2.78
CA LEU A 69 3.76 20.67 2.64
C LEU A 69 4.39 21.03 3.99
N LYS A 70 3.55 21.31 5.01
CA LYS A 70 4.03 21.59 6.38
C LYS A 70 4.85 20.45 6.96
N LYS A 71 4.42 19.20 6.76
CA LYS A 71 5.19 18.01 7.16
C LYS A 71 6.49 17.83 6.37
N ALA A 72 6.57 18.31 5.13
CA ALA A 72 7.80 18.26 4.34
C ALA A 72 8.80 19.33 4.81
N GLN A 73 8.34 20.52 5.15
CA GLN A 73 9.15 21.60 5.73
C GLN A 73 9.73 21.18 7.08
N ALA A 74 8.90 20.69 8.01
CA ALA A 74 9.34 20.23 9.33
C ALA A 74 10.25 18.98 9.34
N ARG A 75 10.53 18.37 8.17
CA ARG A 75 11.53 17.29 8.04
C ARG A 75 12.83 17.78 7.42
N ARG A 76 12.82 18.97 6.82
CA ARG A 76 13.98 19.62 6.22
C ARG A 76 14.69 20.50 7.25
N ASP A 77 13.91 21.15 8.10
CA ASP A 77 14.35 21.83 9.32
C ASP A 77 14.71 20.80 10.39
#